data_AF-A0A940P726-F1
#
_entry.id   AF-A0A940P726-F1
#
_cell.length_a   1.000
_cell.length_b   1.000
_cell.length_c   1.000
_cell.angle_alpha   90.00
_cell.angle_beta   90.00
_cell.angle_gamma   90.00
#
_symmetry.space_group_name_H-M   'P 1'
#
loop_
_entity.id
_entity.type
_entity.pdbx_description
1 polymer ?
#
loop_
_entity_poly.entity_id
_entity_poly.type
_entity_poly.pdbx_seq_one_letter_code
_entity_poly.pdbx_strand_id
1 'polypeptide(L)'
;MAELKVCECCGKETAAVFITKKTGDSERRQALCLQCAGKQKIPTVREYVKRQKKPDAAVRICEQCREQPATVFVSVSTDGKAPEQQAFCAFCARERNLPQVAETMASMEMSDEELRQIHADILNQAQMQKPKGILQKLRQIFKS
;
A
#
# COMPACT_ATOMS: atom_id res chain seq x y z
N MET A 1 -8.33 29.00 -12.22
CA MET A 1 -8.12 27.54 -12.03
C MET A 1 -6.72 27.23 -12.53
N ALA A 2 -5.84 26.65 -11.70
CA ALA A 2 -4.46 26.36 -12.14
C ALA A 2 -4.45 25.13 -13.05
N GLU A 3 -3.97 25.28 -14.29
CA GLU A 3 -3.79 24.16 -15.22
C GLU A 3 -2.79 23.15 -14.64
N LEU A 4 -3.23 21.90 -14.53
CA LEU A 4 -2.39 20.80 -14.07
C LEU A 4 -1.42 20.42 -15.19
N LYS A 5 -0.13 20.70 -14.97
CA LYS A 5 0.93 20.30 -15.89
C LYS A 5 1.04 18.77 -15.94
N VAL A 6 1.11 18.20 -17.15
CA VAL A 6 1.37 16.76 -17.35
C VAL A 6 2.86 16.47 -17.24
N CYS A 7 3.21 15.21 -16.95
CA CYS A 7 4.59 14.74 -16.90
C CYS A 7 5.28 14.91 -18.25
N GLU A 8 6.36 15.68 -18.30
CA GLU A 8 7.18 15.90 -19.50
C GLU A 8 7.93 14.64 -19.96
N CYS A 9 8.02 13.60 -19.11
CA CYS A 9 8.71 12.36 -19.45
C CYS A 9 7.79 11.29 -20.05
N CYS A 10 6.55 11.15 -19.56
CA CYS A 10 5.63 10.11 -20.05
C CYS A 10 4.36 10.65 -20.70
N GLY A 11 3.99 11.91 -20.49
CA GLY A 11 2.77 12.53 -21.01
C GLY A 11 1.45 11.98 -20.46
N LYS A 12 1.48 10.93 -19.64
CA LYS A 12 0.30 10.16 -19.22
C LYS A 12 -0.28 10.62 -17.88
N GLU A 13 0.59 10.97 -16.95
CA GLU A 13 0.20 11.31 -15.59
C GLU A 13 0.38 12.81 -15.32
N THR A 14 -0.39 13.33 -14.39
CA THR A 14 -0.18 14.70 -13.87
C THR A 14 1.20 14.77 -13.22
N ALA A 15 1.94 15.85 -13.48
CA ALA A 15 3.22 16.08 -12.85
C ALA A 15 3.04 16.31 -11.35
N ALA A 16 3.87 15.64 -10.55
CA ALA A 16 3.87 15.72 -9.09
C ALA A 16 5.20 16.21 -8.54
N VAL A 17 6.27 16.14 -9.35
CA VAL A 17 7.64 16.47 -8.97
C VAL A 17 8.20 17.47 -9.97
N PHE A 18 8.68 18.61 -9.47
CA PHE A 18 9.29 19.66 -10.28
C PHE A 18 10.76 19.78 -9.91
N ILE A 19 11.65 19.62 -10.89
CA ILE A 19 13.10 19.59 -10.67
C ILE A 19 13.79 20.55 -11.63
N THR A 20 14.95 21.06 -11.24
CA THR A 20 15.86 21.78 -12.13
C THR A 20 17.03 20.87 -12.46
N LYS A 21 17.28 20.64 -13.75
CA LYS A 21 18.48 19.96 -14.23
C LYS A 21 19.49 20.99 -14.73
N LYS A 22 20.70 20.95 -14.20
CA LYS A 22 21.85 21.65 -14.78
C LYS A 22 22.48 20.77 -15.86
N THR A 23 22.69 21.32 -17.05
CA THR A 23 23.43 20.65 -18.15
C THR A 23 24.42 21.66 -18.70
N GLY A 24 25.68 21.53 -18.28
CA GLY A 24 26.67 22.59 -18.50
C GLY A 24 26.26 23.88 -17.78
N ASP A 25 26.25 24.99 -18.52
CA ASP A 25 25.86 26.32 -18.02
C ASP A 25 24.34 26.56 -18.02
N SER A 26 23.57 25.65 -18.64
CA SER A 26 22.12 25.82 -18.78
C SER A 26 21.33 25.11 -17.68
N GLU A 27 20.35 25.80 -17.11
CA GLU A 27 19.39 25.23 -16.17
C GLU A 27 18.02 25.02 -16.83
N ARG A 28 17.50 23.79 -16.80
CA ARG A 28 16.17 23.47 -17.33
C ARG A 28 15.25 22.94 -16.23
N ARG A 29 14.11 23.59 -16.03
CA ARG A 29 13.03 23.09 -15.16
C ARG A 29 12.25 21.98 -15.87
N GLN A 30 11.92 20.92 -15.15
CA GLN A 30 11.16 19.77 -15.64
C GLN A 30 10.05 19.39 -14.65
N ALA A 31 8.87 19.08 -15.18
CA ALA A 31 7.71 18.57 -14.47
C ALA A 31 7.56 17.07 -14.75
N LEU A 32 7.63 16.23 -13.72
CA LEU A 32 7.63 14.77 -13.83
C LEU A 32 6.54 14.15 -12.93
N CYS A 33 5.97 13.03 -13.35
CA CYS A 33 5.18 12.18 -12.45
C CYS A 33 6.10 11.46 -11.45
N LEU A 34 5.53 10.93 -10.37
CA LEU A 34 6.30 10.22 -9.33
C LEU A 34 7.08 9.04 -9.90
N GLN A 35 6.49 8.26 -10.81
CA GLN A 35 7.16 7.11 -11.42
C GLN A 35 8.38 7.53 -12.27
N CYS A 36 8.21 8.54 -13.12
CA CYS A 36 9.31 9.07 -13.95
C CYS A 36 10.37 9.77 -13.11
N ALA A 37 9.98 10.48 -12.06
CA ALA A 37 10.89 11.14 -11.15
C ALA A 37 11.69 10.13 -10.31
N GLY A 38 11.10 9.01 -9.90
CA GLY A 38 11.80 7.92 -9.20
C GLY A 38 12.85 7.20 -10.06
N LYS A 39 12.74 7.28 -11.39
CA LYS A 39 13.78 6.83 -12.34
C LYS A 39 14.91 7.85 -12.49
N GLN A 40 14.70 9.11 -12.09
CA GLN A 40 15.79 10.07 -12.03
C GLN A 40 16.72 9.71 -10.87
N LYS A 41 18.02 9.99 -10.98
CA LYS A 41 19.02 9.77 -9.92
C LYS A 41 18.87 10.77 -8.76
N ILE A 42 17.64 11.02 -8.30
CA ILE A 42 17.32 11.91 -7.19
C ILE A 42 17.05 11.05 -5.96
N PRO A 43 17.97 10.99 -4.97
CA PRO A 43 17.91 10.05 -3.86
C PRO A 43 16.58 10.11 -3.10
N THR A 44 16.13 11.33 -2.77
CA THR A 44 14.92 11.57 -1.99
C THR A 44 13.65 11.06 -2.69
N VAL A 45 13.55 11.27 -4.00
CA VAL A 45 12.40 10.82 -4.79
C VAL A 45 12.43 9.31 -5.00
N ARG A 46 13.62 8.73 -5.21
CA ARG A 46 13.78 7.29 -5.36
C ARG A 46 13.34 6.55 -4.09
N GLU A 47 13.78 7.01 -2.93
CA GLU A 47 13.39 6.42 -1.64
C GLU A 47 11.89 6.60 -1.36
N TYR A 48 11.33 7.77 -1.69
CA TYR A 48 9.90 8.03 -1.58
C TYR A 48 9.08 7.07 -2.47
N VAL A 49 9.47 6.91 -3.74
CA VAL A 49 8.79 6.00 -4.68
C VAL A 49 8.94 4.55 -4.25
N LYS A 50 10.08 4.13 -3.71
CA LYS A 50 10.25 2.77 -3.14
C LYS A 50 9.32 2.51 -1.97
N ARG A 51 9.15 3.48 -1.07
CA ARG A 51 8.21 3.38 0.07
C ARG A 51 6.76 3.26 -0.40
N GLN A 52 6.40 3.90 -1.50
CA GLN A 52 5.06 3.78 -2.10
C GLN A 52 4.88 2.58 -3.02
N LYS A 53 5.98 2.03 -3.56
CA LYS A 53 6.01 0.78 -4.33
C LYS A 53 6.08 -0.47 -3.45
N LYS A 54 5.92 -0.35 -2.13
CA LYS A 54 5.28 -1.45 -1.41
C LYS A 54 3.82 -1.38 -1.86
N PRO A 55 3.36 -2.22 -2.81
CA PRO A 55 1.94 -2.51 -2.79
C PRO A 55 1.67 -2.94 -1.36
N ASP A 56 0.58 -2.47 -0.79
CA ASP A 56 -0.09 -3.15 0.31
C ASP A 56 0.17 -4.64 0.17
N ALA A 57 0.86 -5.22 1.16
CA ALA A 57 1.37 -6.59 1.14
C ALA A 57 0.39 -7.46 0.35
N ALA A 58 0.81 -7.95 -0.84
CA ALA A 58 -0.09 -8.50 -1.85
C ALA A 58 -1.23 -9.24 -1.16
N VAL A 59 -2.41 -8.62 -1.15
CA VAL A 59 -3.48 -9.03 -0.24
C VAL A 59 -3.90 -10.43 -0.66
N ARG A 60 -3.35 -11.44 0.02
CA ARG A 60 -3.67 -12.84 -0.24
C ARG A 60 -5.14 -13.02 0.10
N ILE A 61 -5.87 -13.73 -0.74
CA ILE A 61 -7.27 -14.04 -0.48
C ILE A 61 -7.31 -15.30 0.39
N CYS A 62 -8.31 -15.38 1.27
CA CYS A 62 -8.56 -16.56 2.08
C CYS A 62 -8.63 -17.82 1.22
N GLU A 63 -7.83 -18.82 1.54
CA GLU A 63 -7.76 -20.07 0.78
C GLU A 63 -8.99 -20.97 1.00
N GLN A 64 -9.76 -20.74 2.08
CA GLN A 64 -11.01 -21.44 2.37
C GLN A 64 -12.21 -20.86 1.61
N CYS A 65 -12.58 -19.61 1.89
CA CYS A 65 -13.79 -19.02 1.31
C CYS A 65 -13.55 -18.30 -0.01
N ARG A 66 -12.31 -17.85 -0.28
CA ARG A 66 -11.95 -17.03 -1.46
C ARG A 66 -12.72 -15.72 -1.64
N GLU A 67 -13.53 -15.33 -0.66
CA GLU A 67 -14.36 -14.12 -0.72
C GLU A 67 -13.72 -12.93 -0.01
N GLN A 68 -12.84 -13.20 0.96
CA GLN A 68 -12.31 -12.20 1.88
C GLN A 68 -10.78 -12.19 1.84
N PRO A 69 -10.16 -11.03 2.04
CA PRO A 69 -8.72 -10.96 2.21
C PRO A 69 -8.28 -11.75 3.45
N ALA A 70 -7.13 -12.39 3.33
CA ALA A 70 -6.54 -13.17 4.39
C ALA A 70 -5.90 -12.22 5.41
N THR A 71 -6.29 -12.40 6.66
CA THR A 71 -5.78 -11.67 7.83
C THR A 71 -4.97 -12.56 8.76
N VAL A 72 -5.06 -13.88 8.59
CA VAL A 72 -4.36 -14.89 9.38
C VAL A 72 -3.46 -15.70 8.46
N PHE A 73 -2.18 -15.84 8.82
CA PHE A 73 -1.20 -16.61 8.08
C PHE A 73 -0.67 -17.74 8.94
N VAL A 74 -0.76 -18.97 8.46
CA VAL A 74 -0.35 -20.19 9.17
C VAL A 74 0.78 -20.83 8.40
N SER A 75 1.92 -21.03 9.06
CA SER A 75 3.03 -21.79 8.49
C SER A 75 2.87 -23.25 8.89
N VAL A 76 2.53 -24.11 7.93
CA VAL A 76 2.45 -25.56 8.16
C VAL A 76 3.80 -26.18 7.75
N SER A 77 4.55 -26.63 8.74
CA SER A 77 5.81 -27.35 8.52
C SER A 77 5.51 -28.85 8.38
N THR A 78 5.93 -29.45 7.27
CA THR A 78 5.93 -30.92 7.09
C THR A 78 7.37 -31.39 7.06
N ASP A 79 7.70 -32.48 7.75
CA ASP A 79 9.06 -33.02 7.81
C ASP A 79 9.66 -33.19 6.40
N GLY A 80 10.80 -32.53 6.16
CA GLY A 80 11.53 -32.57 4.89
C GLY A 80 11.01 -31.66 3.77
N LYS A 81 9.97 -30.85 3.99
CA LYS A 81 9.49 -29.84 3.02
C LYS A 81 9.58 -28.43 3.59
N ALA A 82 9.77 -27.46 2.68
CA ALA A 82 9.70 -26.05 3.05
C ALA A 82 8.33 -25.75 3.67
N PRO A 83 8.27 -24.95 4.75
CA PRO A 83 7.01 -24.62 5.41
C PRO A 83 6.08 -23.91 4.43
N GLU A 84 4.90 -24.47 4.25
CA GLU A 84 3.88 -23.90 3.38
C GLU A 84 3.07 -22.86 4.17
N GLN A 85 3.01 -21.63 3.65
CA GLN A 85 2.22 -20.57 4.28
C GLN A 85 0.80 -20.55 3.73
N GLN A 86 -0.14 -21.02 4.55
CA GLN A 86 -1.56 -20.92 4.31
C GLN A 86 -2.11 -19.57 4.79
N ALA A 87 -3.12 -19.05 4.10
CA ALA A 87 -3.69 -17.73 4.33
C ALA A 87 -5.21 -17.81 4.47
N PHE A 88 -5.75 -17.42 5.63
CA PHE A 88 -7.18 -17.47 5.97
C PHE A 88 -7.71 -16.11 6.38
N CYS A 89 -9.01 -15.86 6.15
CA CYS A 89 -9.69 -14.73 6.79
C CYS A 89 -9.98 -15.05 8.26
N ALA A 90 -10.29 -14.02 9.06
CA ALA A 90 -10.56 -14.16 10.49
C ALA A 90 -11.66 -15.18 10.80
N PHE A 91 -12.74 -15.21 10.00
CA PHE A 91 -13.86 -16.15 10.18
C PHE A 91 -13.45 -17.61 9.95
N CYS A 92 -12.81 -17.88 8.81
CA CYS A 92 -12.35 -19.22 8.46
C CYS A 92 -11.24 -19.72 9.39
N ALA A 93 -10.38 -18.84 9.89
CA ALA A 93 -9.34 -19.19 10.85
C ALA A 93 -9.93 -19.60 12.22
N ARG A 94 -11.02 -18.95 12.65
CA ARG A 94 -11.78 -19.31 13.85
C ARG A 94 -12.43 -20.69 13.74
N GLU A 95 -13.10 -20.97 12.62
CA GLU A 95 -13.73 -22.28 12.38
C GLU A 95 -12.70 -23.42 12.42
N ARG A 96 -11.46 -23.17 12.00
CA ARG A 96 -10.38 -24.14 12.01
C ARG A 96 -9.75 -24.40 13.38
N ASN A 97 -10.17 -23.70 14.45
CA ASN A 97 -9.68 -23.86 15.82
C ASN A 97 -8.14 -23.93 15.89
N LEU A 98 -7.45 -23.07 15.14
CA LEU A 98 -6.00 -22.98 15.24
C LEU A 98 -5.65 -22.46 16.64
N PRO A 99 -4.90 -23.18 17.48
CA PRO A 99 -4.80 -22.89 18.91
C PRO A 99 -4.35 -21.46 19.22
N GLN A 100 -3.37 -20.93 18.48
CA GLN A 100 -2.88 -19.56 18.64
C GLN A 100 -3.91 -18.50 18.22
N VAL A 101 -4.76 -18.81 17.25
CA VAL A 101 -5.80 -17.90 16.75
C VAL A 101 -7.04 -17.96 17.63
N ALA A 102 -7.43 -19.15 18.08
CA ALA A 102 -8.57 -19.37 18.96
C ALA A 102 -8.40 -18.64 20.31
N GLU A 103 -7.21 -18.71 20.92
CA GLU A 103 -6.90 -18.00 22.17
C GLU A 103 -6.93 -16.47 22.00
N THR A 104 -6.36 -15.98 20.89
CA THR A 104 -6.36 -14.55 20.55
C THR A 104 -7.79 -14.06 20.29
N MET A 105 -8.61 -14.80 19.55
CA MET A 105 -9.99 -14.42 19.24
C MET A 105 -10.94 -14.56 20.43
N ALA A 106 -10.73 -15.55 21.30
CA ALA A 106 -11.47 -15.69 22.55
C ALA A 106 -11.23 -14.50 23.48
N SER A 107 -10.00 -13.96 23.49
CA SER A 107 -9.63 -12.80 24.31
C SER A 107 -10.22 -11.47 23.81
N MET A 108 -10.75 -11.43 22.58
CA MET A 108 -11.31 -10.21 22.00
C MET A 108 -12.80 -10.02 22.29
N GLU A 109 -13.53 -11.01 22.83
CA GLU A 109 -14.96 -10.93 23.21
C GLU A 109 -15.87 -10.17 22.23
N MET A 110 -15.61 -10.29 20.92
CA MET A 110 -16.38 -9.61 19.89
C MET A 110 -17.42 -10.55 19.27
N SER A 111 -18.62 -10.02 19.02
CA SER A 111 -19.65 -10.71 18.26
C SER A 111 -19.26 -10.83 16.78
N ASP A 112 -19.76 -11.85 16.07
CA ASP A 112 -19.46 -12.04 14.64
C ASP A 112 -19.85 -10.83 13.78
N GLU A 113 -20.91 -10.13 14.18
CA GLU A 113 -21.38 -8.91 13.54
C GLU A 113 -20.38 -7.75 13.72
N GLU A 114 -19.88 -7.56 14.94
CA GLU A 114 -18.88 -6.52 15.25
C GLU A 114 -17.56 -6.81 14.51
N LEU A 115 -17.16 -8.08 14.43
CA LEU A 115 -15.97 -8.49 13.69
C LEU A 115 -16.11 -8.22 12.18
N ARG A 116 -17.30 -8.44 11.61
CA ARG A 116 -17.59 -8.10 10.20
C ARG A 116 -17.53 -6.60 9.95
N GLN A 117 -18.08 -5.80 10.86
CA GLN A 117 -18.07 -4.34 10.75
C GLN A 117 -16.63 -3.80 10.81
N ILE A 118 -15.84 -4.24 11.80
CA ILE A 118 -14.43 -3.85 11.90
C ILE A 118 -13.63 -4.31 10.68
N HIS A 119 -13.86 -5.54 10.20
CA HIS A 119 -13.17 -6.05 9.02
C HIS A 119 -13.50 -5.21 7.77
N ALA A 120 -14.77 -4.87 7.55
CA ALA A 120 -15.20 -4.00 6.46
C ALA A 120 -14.57 -2.60 6.56
N ASP A 121 -14.54 -2.01 7.77
CA ASP A 121 -13.93 -0.71 8.00
C ASP A 121 -12.43 -0.71 7.77
N ILE A 122 -11.70 -1.73 8.22
CA ILE A 122 -10.25 -1.85 7.99
C ILE A 122 -9.96 -1.94 6.49
N LEU A 123 -10.72 -2.74 5.74
CA LEU A 123 -10.54 -2.87 4.30
C LEU A 123 -10.88 -1.57 3.55
N ASN A 124 -11.94 -0.89 3.96
CA ASN A 124 -12.33 0.38 3.36
C ASN A 124 -11.30 1.49 3.69
N GLN A 125 -10.78 1.52 4.93
CA GLN A 125 -9.73 2.45 5.33
C GLN A 125 -8.40 2.19 4.64
N ALA A 126 -8.02 0.92 4.43
CA ALA A 126 -6.84 0.55 3.65
C ALA A 126 -6.94 1.09 2.21
N GLN A 127 -8.14 1.10 1.61
CA GLN A 127 -8.39 1.69 0.30
C GLN A 127 -8.39 3.25 0.30
N MET A 128 -8.68 3.88 1.45
CA MET A 128 -8.66 5.33 1.62
C MET A 128 -7.29 5.93 1.92
N GLN A 129 -6.27 5.12 2.26
CA GLN A 129 -4.88 5.58 2.36
C GLN A 129 -4.21 5.85 0.98
N LYS A 130 -4.96 6.31 -0.02
CA LYS A 130 -4.32 7.07 -1.11
C LYS A 130 -3.83 8.39 -0.51
N PRO A 131 -2.57 8.80 -0.74
CA PRO A 131 -1.96 9.94 -0.05
C PRO A 131 -2.52 11.28 -0.53
N LYS A 132 -3.78 11.59 -0.22
CA LYS A 132 -4.38 12.92 -0.44
C LYS A 132 -3.66 13.99 0.38
N GLY A 133 -3.12 13.62 1.55
CA GLY A 133 -2.39 14.54 2.44
C GLY A 133 -1.01 14.97 1.94
N ILE A 134 -0.28 14.11 1.21
CA ILE A 134 1.04 14.49 0.66
C ILE A 134 0.88 15.44 -0.53
N LEU A 135 -0.12 15.23 -1.39
CA LEU A 135 -0.41 16.17 -2.47
C LEU A 135 -0.81 17.55 -1.92
N GLN A 136 -1.50 17.60 -0.78
CA GLN A 136 -1.86 18.85 -0.11
C GLN A 136 -0.65 19.53 0.56
N LYS A 137 0.22 18.78 1.23
CA LYS A 137 1.45 19.30 1.84
C LYS A 137 2.48 19.75 0.80
N LEU A 138 2.66 19.01 -0.29
CA LEU A 138 3.50 19.43 -1.42
C LEU A 138 2.96 20.70 -2.08
N ARG A 139 1.63 20.85 -2.20
CA ARG A 139 1.01 22.08 -2.71
C ARG A 139 1.26 23.32 -1.84
N GLN A 140 1.44 23.15 -0.53
CA GLN A 140 1.74 24.26 0.40
C GLN A 140 3.21 24.66 0.39
N ILE A 141 4.13 23.70 0.24
CA ILE A 141 5.58 23.97 0.23
C ILE A 141 6.01 24.73 -1.04
N PHE A 142 5.35 24.49 -2.18
CA PHE A 142 5.69 25.13 -3.46
C PHE A 142 4.80 26.36 -3.79
N LYS A 143 4.14 26.94 -2.79
CA LYS A 143 3.40 28.21 -2.91
C LYS A 143 4.16 29.43 -2.37
N SER A 144 5.39 29.25 -1.89
CA SER A 144 6.31 30.31 -1.47
C SER A 144 7.45 30.48 -2.48
#